data_AF-A0A1N5VUH4-F1
#
_entry.id   AF-A0A1N5VUH4-F1
#
_cell.length_a   1.000
_cell.length_b   1.000
_cell.length_c   1.000
_cell.angle_alpha   90.00
_cell.angle_beta   90.00
_cell.angle_gamma   90.00
#
_symmetry.space_group_name_H-M   'P 1'
#
loop_
_entity.id
_entity.type
_entity.pdbx_description
1 polymer ?
#
loop_
_entity_poly.entity_id
_entity_poly.type
_entity_poly.pdbx_seq_one_letter_code
_entity_poly.pdbx_strand_id
1 'polypeptide(L)'
;MAARRKYTPKKPGQNKRGRYYGYNDRNETPRPKRIKKLDMRKSEEFNFMLSKAVESLPDSIRGSITGGIYAIASRQGISEARDFVIKKKEEGVLDEGTQKQIWNLLNDYSTYR
;
A
#
# COMPACT_ATOMS: atom_id res chain seq x y z
N MET A 1 49.26 -54.62 -21.57
CA MET A 1 48.62 -53.49 -20.88
C MET A 1 47.90 -54.00 -19.63
N ALA A 2 47.93 -53.18 -18.57
CA ALA A 2 47.33 -53.27 -17.22
C ALA A 2 45.99 -54.03 -17.05
N ALA A 3 45.51 -54.45 -15.86
CA ALA A 3 46.04 -54.64 -14.51
C ALA A 3 44.91 -55.23 -13.61
N ARG A 4 45.29 -56.13 -12.70
CA ARG A 4 44.81 -56.32 -11.30
C ARG A 4 43.31 -56.58 -10.99
N ARG A 5 43.07 -57.77 -10.41
CA ARG A 5 41.95 -58.11 -9.50
C ARG A 5 41.72 -57.03 -8.43
N LYS A 6 40.46 -56.75 -8.07
CA LYS A 6 40.09 -56.29 -6.71
C LYS A 6 38.74 -56.86 -6.26
N TYR A 7 38.72 -57.12 -4.95
CA TYR A 7 37.75 -57.86 -4.14
C TYR A 7 37.01 -56.87 -3.22
N THR A 8 35.67 -56.91 -3.17
CA THR A 8 34.73 -56.52 -2.05
C THR A 8 34.74 -55.05 -1.53
N PRO A 9 33.94 -54.62 -0.50
CA PRO A 9 32.68 -55.12 0.13
C PRO A 9 31.57 -54.02 0.40
N LYS A 10 30.41 -54.46 0.96
CA LYS A 10 29.47 -53.82 1.95
C LYS A 10 28.59 -52.60 1.53
N LYS A 11 27.24 -52.73 1.51
CA LYS A 11 26.19 -52.53 2.58
C LYS A 11 25.47 -51.15 2.43
N PRO A 12 24.40 -50.84 3.20
CA PRO A 12 23.04 -51.36 3.17
C PRO A 12 21.99 -50.24 2.92
N GLY A 13 20.74 -50.65 2.66
CA GLY A 13 19.49 -49.93 2.92
C GLY A 13 19.43 -48.38 2.90
N GLN A 14 18.55 -47.83 2.06
CA GLN A 14 17.63 -46.79 2.50
C GLN A 14 16.48 -46.57 1.48
N ASN A 15 15.30 -47.03 1.90
CA ASN A 15 14.00 -46.38 1.72
C ASN A 15 13.56 -45.98 0.31
N LYS A 16 12.85 -46.91 -0.33
CA LYS A 16 11.71 -46.63 -1.21
C LYS A 16 10.62 -45.92 -0.40
N ARG A 17 10.74 -44.61 -0.21
CA ARG A 17 9.59 -43.74 0.08
C ARG A 17 9.67 -42.64 -0.95
N GLY A 18 8.95 -42.85 -2.05
CA GLY A 18 8.76 -41.85 -3.09
C GLY A 18 8.32 -40.56 -2.41
N ARG A 19 9.22 -39.59 -2.36
CA ARG A 19 8.85 -38.20 -2.13
C ARG A 19 8.13 -37.80 -3.40
N TYR A 20 6.81 -37.89 -3.36
CA TYR A 20 5.94 -37.20 -4.28
C TYR A 20 6.38 -35.73 -4.23
N TYR A 21 7.09 -35.28 -5.27
CA TYR A 21 7.32 -33.87 -5.50
C TYR A 21 5.93 -33.28 -5.73
N GLY A 22 5.33 -32.80 -4.64
CA GLY A 22 4.13 -31.98 -4.70
C GLY A 22 4.50 -30.72 -5.45
N TYR A 23 4.21 -30.71 -6.75
CA TYR A 23 3.95 -29.50 -7.51
C TYR A 23 2.88 -28.71 -6.74
N ASN A 24 3.30 -27.85 -5.81
CA ASN A 24 2.44 -26.77 -5.33
C ASN A 24 2.48 -25.69 -6.41
N ASP A 25 1.83 -25.98 -7.54
CA ASP A 25 1.34 -24.99 -8.48
C ASP A 25 0.13 -24.33 -7.81
N ARG A 26 0.42 -23.45 -6.84
CA ARG A 26 -0.59 -22.56 -6.28
C ARG A 26 -0.34 -21.22 -6.92
N ASN A 27 -1.18 -20.91 -7.91
CA ASN A 27 -1.54 -19.56 -8.31
C ASN A 27 -1.88 -18.73 -7.06
N GLU A 28 -0.86 -18.24 -6.35
CA GLU A 28 -0.98 -17.17 -5.38
C GLU A 28 -1.25 -15.92 -6.19
N THR A 29 -2.53 -15.70 -6.50
CA THR A 29 -2.99 -14.36 -6.88
C THR A 29 -2.44 -13.41 -5.82
N PRO A 30 -1.56 -12.45 -6.19
CA PRO A 30 -0.92 -11.59 -5.20
C PRO A 30 -2.05 -10.89 -4.45
N ARG A 31 -2.19 -11.22 -3.16
CA ARG A 31 -3.21 -10.58 -2.33
C ARG A 31 -2.98 -9.08 -2.44
N PRO A 32 -4.02 -8.27 -2.70
CA PRO A 32 -3.85 -6.84 -2.82
C PRO A 32 -3.16 -6.35 -1.54
N LYS A 33 -2.02 -5.67 -1.71
CA LYS A 33 -1.29 -5.10 -0.58
C LYS A 33 -2.27 -4.25 0.22
N ARG A 34 -2.34 -4.47 1.52
CA ARG A 34 -3.19 -3.67 2.40
C ARG A 34 -2.66 -2.24 2.38
N ILE A 35 -3.42 -1.31 1.83
CA ILE A 35 -3.03 0.10 1.71
C ILE A 35 -3.91 0.91 2.67
N LYS A 36 -3.30 1.89 3.35
CA LYS A 36 -4.06 2.82 4.18
C LYS A 36 -4.91 3.70 3.25
N LYS A 37 -6.23 3.63 3.38
CA LYS A 37 -7.19 4.41 2.60
C LYS A 37 -8.12 5.20 3.53
N LEU A 38 -8.84 6.16 2.96
CA LEU A 38 -9.86 6.90 3.70
C LEU A 38 -10.90 5.92 4.28
N ASP A 39 -11.25 6.12 5.55
CA ASP A 39 -12.33 5.38 6.20
C ASP A 39 -13.67 5.88 5.67
N MET A 40 -14.30 5.08 4.83
CA MET A 40 -15.59 5.41 4.21
C MET A 40 -16.73 5.55 5.22
N ARG A 41 -16.59 5.04 6.45
CA ARG A 41 -17.58 5.23 7.51
C ARG A 41 -17.60 6.65 8.06
N LYS A 42 -16.50 7.38 7.89
CA LYS A 42 -16.30 8.77 8.34
C LYS A 42 -16.06 9.71 7.16
N SER A 43 -16.45 9.31 5.95
CA SER A 43 -16.19 10.09 4.73
C SER A 43 -16.84 11.46 4.76
N GLU A 44 -18.06 11.57 5.28
CA GLU A 44 -18.78 12.84 5.41
C GLU A 44 -18.10 13.78 6.42
N GLU A 45 -17.73 13.25 7.59
CA GLU A 45 -17.01 13.99 8.62
C GLU A 45 -15.64 14.46 8.11
N PHE A 46 -14.91 13.57 7.42
CA PHE A 46 -13.66 13.91 6.76
C PHE A 46 -13.86 15.03 5.72
N ASN A 47 -14.89 14.95 4.88
CA ASN A 47 -15.14 15.96 3.85
C ASN A 47 -15.49 17.32 4.46
N PHE A 48 -16.27 17.33 5.55
CA PHE A 48 -16.57 18.54 6.30
C PHE A 48 -15.31 19.17 6.92
N MET A 49 -14.51 18.38 7.63
CA MET A 49 -13.27 18.84 8.25
C MET A 49 -12.25 19.29 7.21
N LEU A 50 -12.16 18.59 6.09
CA LEU A 50 -11.30 18.96 4.98
C LEU A 50 -11.72 20.31 4.39
N SER A 51 -13.02 20.52 4.18
CA SER A 51 -13.56 21.80 3.70
C SER A 51 -13.27 22.95 4.66
N LYS A 52 -13.25 22.67 5.98
CA LYS A 52 -12.84 23.63 7.01
C LYS A 52 -11.34 23.91 7.00
N ALA A 53 -10.50 22.89 6.79
CA ALA A 53 -9.06 23.08 6.69
C ALA A 53 -8.67 23.97 5.49
N VAL A 54 -9.43 23.94 4.40
CA VAL A 54 -9.18 24.76 3.20
C VAL A 54 -10.05 26.02 3.12
N GLU A 55 -10.69 26.43 4.22
CA GLU A 55 -11.56 27.61 4.28
C GLU A 55 -10.80 28.93 4.08
N SER A 56 -9.49 28.93 4.27
CA SER A 56 -8.59 30.05 3.96
C SER A 56 -8.34 30.24 2.45
N LEU A 57 -8.58 29.20 1.64
CA LEU A 57 -8.32 29.25 0.21
C LEU A 57 -9.46 29.95 -0.56
N PRO A 58 -9.15 30.55 -1.72
CA PRO A 58 -10.16 31.08 -2.64
C PRO A 58 -11.18 30.01 -3.05
N ASP A 59 -12.45 30.40 -3.13
CA ASP A 59 -13.56 29.51 -3.50
C ASP A 59 -13.37 28.84 -4.87
N SER A 60 -12.69 29.54 -5.80
CA SER A 60 -12.37 29.06 -7.15
C SER A 60 -11.54 27.79 -7.17
N ILE A 61 -10.70 27.56 -6.15
CA ILE A 61 -9.81 26.39 -6.06
C ILE A 61 -10.23 25.41 -4.96
N ARG A 62 -11.02 25.85 -3.98
CA ARG A 62 -11.40 25.05 -2.81
C ARG A 62 -12.01 23.71 -3.19
N GLY A 63 -13.00 23.73 -4.09
CA GLY A 63 -13.69 22.51 -4.56
C GLY A 63 -12.76 21.54 -5.31
N SER A 64 -11.78 22.08 -6.04
CA SER A 64 -10.79 21.25 -6.75
C SER A 64 -9.86 20.55 -5.76
N ILE A 65 -9.40 21.26 -4.74
CA ILE A 65 -8.52 20.72 -3.70
C ILE A 65 -9.26 19.67 -2.85
N THR A 66 -10.46 19.98 -2.34
CA THR A 66 -11.23 19.04 -1.51
C THR A 66 -11.59 17.77 -2.30
N GLY A 67 -12.13 17.95 -3.51
CA GLY A 67 -12.50 16.84 -4.38
C GLY A 67 -11.29 15.98 -4.78
N GLY A 68 -10.16 16.62 -5.09
CA GLY A 68 -8.91 15.94 -5.44
C GLY A 68 -8.39 15.08 -4.29
N ILE A 69 -8.26 15.65 -3.09
CA ILE A 69 -7.79 14.93 -1.89
C ILE A 69 -8.74 13.77 -1.57
N TYR A 70 -10.05 14.01 -1.59
CA TYR A 70 -11.05 12.97 -1.31
C TYR A 70 -10.95 11.81 -2.31
N ALA A 71 -10.88 12.12 -3.61
CA ALA A 71 -10.80 11.11 -4.66
C ALA A 71 -9.52 10.27 -4.53
N ILE A 72 -8.38 10.90 -4.25
CA ILE A 72 -7.09 10.22 -4.11
C ILE A 72 -7.07 9.38 -2.83
N ALA A 73 -7.47 9.93 -1.68
CA ALA A 73 -7.46 9.25 -0.40
C ALA A 73 -8.40 8.03 -0.36
N SER A 74 -9.54 8.10 -1.06
CA SER A 74 -10.51 7.01 -1.16
C SER A 74 -10.10 5.92 -2.14
N ARG A 75 -9.57 6.29 -3.31
CA ARG A 75 -9.27 5.34 -4.41
C ARG A 75 -7.86 4.78 -4.32
N GLN A 76 -6.86 5.65 -4.24
CA GLN A 76 -5.45 5.29 -4.31
C GLN A 76 -4.88 5.01 -2.92
N GLY A 77 -5.05 5.96 -1.99
CA GLY A 77 -4.67 5.82 -0.59
C GLY A 77 -4.11 7.09 0.01
N ILE A 78 -3.75 7.01 1.29
CA ILE A 78 -3.31 8.16 2.07
C ILE A 78 -1.92 8.67 1.66
N SER A 79 -1.02 7.79 1.23
CA SER A 79 0.32 8.21 0.77
C SER A 79 0.20 9.12 -0.44
N GLU A 80 -0.52 8.67 -1.47
CA GLU A 80 -0.76 9.45 -2.69
C GLU A 80 -1.48 10.77 -2.39
N ALA A 81 -2.40 10.77 -1.43
CA ALA A 81 -3.09 11.99 -1.02
C ALA A 81 -2.13 12.99 -0.35
N ARG A 82 -1.16 12.52 0.43
CA ARG A 82 -0.11 13.40 1.00
C ARG A 82 0.78 13.96 -0.07
N ASP A 83 1.19 13.16 -1.05
CA ASP A 83 2.02 13.60 -2.17
C ASP A 83 1.31 14.66 -3.01
N PHE A 84 0.00 14.53 -3.22
CA PHE A 84 -0.82 15.56 -3.84
C PHE A 84 -0.78 16.88 -3.06
N VAL A 85 -0.94 16.83 -1.73
CA VAL A 85 -0.90 18.02 -0.86
C VAL A 85 0.49 18.68 -0.88
N ILE A 86 1.57 17.89 -0.89
CA ILE A 86 2.94 18.40 -1.02
C ILE A 86 3.10 19.17 -2.33
N LYS A 87 2.69 18.59 -3.46
CA LYS A 87 2.74 19.26 -4.77
C LYS A 87 1.97 20.57 -4.76
N LYS A 88 0.78 20.60 -4.16
CA LYS A 88 -0.02 21.84 -4.06
C LYS A 88 0.60 22.89 -3.15
N LYS A 89 1.36 22.49 -2.14
CA LYS A 89 2.18 23.41 -1.34
C LYS A 89 3.37 23.96 -2.14
N GLU A 90 4.06 23.10 -2.90
CA GLU A 90 5.18 23.50 -3.77
C GLU A 90 4.75 24.44 -4.90
N GLU A 91 3.53 24.26 -5.43
CA GLU A 91 2.90 25.17 -6.39
C GLU A 91 2.49 26.52 -5.77
N GLY A 92 2.60 26.69 -4.44
CA GLY A 92 2.19 27.89 -3.71
C GLY A 92 0.69 28.04 -3.51
N VAL A 93 -0.08 26.95 -3.75
CA VAL A 93 -1.55 26.93 -3.60
C VAL A 93 -1.95 26.75 -2.14
N LEU A 94 -1.16 26.01 -1.37
CA LEU A 94 -1.39 25.75 0.05
C LEU A 94 -0.27 26.35 0.90
N ASP A 95 -0.63 26.93 2.04
CA ASP A 95 0.32 27.28 3.08
C ASP A 95 0.70 26.05 3.94
N GLU A 96 1.79 26.18 4.70
CA GLU A 96 2.29 25.09 5.53
C GLU A 96 1.35 24.72 6.69
N GLY A 97 0.55 25.67 7.18
CA GLY A 97 -0.46 25.43 8.21
C GLY A 97 -1.58 24.54 7.68
N THR A 98 -2.15 24.92 6.54
CA THR A 98 -3.19 24.13 5.85
C THR A 98 -2.67 22.74 5.48
N GLN A 99 -1.44 22.62 4.99
CA GLN A 99 -0.81 21.32 4.71
C GLN A 99 -0.80 20.42 5.96
N LYS A 100 -0.34 20.93 7.11
CA LYS A 100 -0.27 20.17 8.36
C LYS A 100 -1.66 19.73 8.83
N GLN A 101 -2.66 20.60 8.73
CA GLN A 101 -4.04 20.26 9.07
C GLN A 101 -4.58 19.13 8.19
N ILE A 102 -4.41 19.21 6.88
CA ILE A 102 -4.85 18.17 5.95
C ILE A 102 -4.15 16.84 6.24
N TRP A 103 -2.85 16.86 6.55
CA TRP A 103 -2.10 15.66 6.89
C TRP A 103 -2.60 14.97 8.14
N ASN A 104 -2.97 15.74 9.17
CA ASN A 104 -3.57 15.20 10.40
C ASN A 104 -4.91 14.54 10.08
N LEU A 105 -5.78 15.21 9.32
CA LEU A 105 -7.06 14.64 8.87
C LEU A 105 -6.86 13.34 8.08
N LEU A 106 -5.93 13.33 7.13
CA LEU A 106 -5.61 12.12 6.37
C LEU A 106 -5.13 10.97 7.28
N ASN A 107 -4.43 11.28 8.38
CA ASN A 107 -3.98 10.26 9.31
C ASN A 107 -5.09 9.73 10.22
N ASP A 108 -5.95 10.61 10.73
CA ASP A 108 -7.01 10.31 11.70
C ASP A 108 -8.19 9.58 11.06
N TYR A 109 -8.52 9.95 9.82
CA TYR A 109 -9.65 9.39 9.08
C TYR A 109 -9.25 8.24 8.17
N SER A 110 -8.15 7.55 8.46
CA SER A 110 -7.68 6.47 7.60
C SER A 110 -7.58 5.11 8.26
N THR A 111 -7.91 4.08 7.49
CA THR A 111 -7.97 2.69 7.92
C THR A 111 -7.25 1.78 6.94
N TYR A 112 -6.74 0.65 7.42
CA TYR A 112 -6.06 -0.34 6.58
C TYR A 112 -7.07 -1.22 5.86
N ARG A 113 -7.14 -1.09 4.52
CA ARG A 113 -8.04 -1.86 3.67
C ARG A 113 -7.29 -2.84 2.79
#